data_AF-A0AA96G777-F1
#
_entry.id   AF-A0AA96G777-F1
#
_cell.length_a   1.000
_cell.length_b   1.000
_cell.length_c   1.000
_cell.angle_alpha   90.00
_cell.angle_beta   90.00
_cell.angle_gamma   90.00
#
_symmetry.space_group_name_H-M   'P 1'
#
loop_
_entity.id
_entity.type
_entity.pdbx_description
1 polymer ?
#
loop_
_entity_poly.entity_id
_entity_poly.type
_entity_poly.pdbx_seq_one_letter_code
_entity_poly.pdbx_strand_id
1 'polypeptide(L)'
;MRAEAMAARDAAQQAFYELDSTQREVRLAVETVRAAADGATAQRAAADFEAISGRVDQVTVNYLAALDAHDLDAAELESGAAARARHQLADVKGQLGSAQAELNGFLERLQPVLQHAESQLMRVTPAVEQAKRSLLAATTALEAVRGAGLKADDLAGRLAELAPELGRLNEGAARHGVAATLQRAERVTERADAITADAEHLPERAREIDRRVASLRTRIQALETKAATVEPALSELRRRFSTACWQDLQRVPDQVAETGRAAEQKLTEAARARDEQRWADATGAIGTVRALLDTADGSVVAVNERLRQLNEVQHDPNREVERARFALRDAQRLAMAGRQAPDPRHAAPLDAAVGRLDRAVAELEAAGRHPDYWHFLTELAGVRETAAQVVGMIRGDIGGHR
;
A
#
# COMPACT_ATOMS: atom_id res chain seq x y z
N MET A 1 40.93 -75.01 -3.13
CA MET A 1 39.55 -75.35 -2.72
C MET A 1 39.15 -74.75 -1.37
N ARG A 2 39.61 -75.22 -0.19
CA ARG A 2 39.22 -74.64 1.11
C ARG A 2 39.56 -73.15 1.24
N ALA A 3 40.79 -72.76 0.89
CA ALA A 3 41.22 -71.36 0.90
C ALA A 3 40.37 -70.45 -0.01
N GLU A 4 39.92 -70.96 -1.16
CA GLU A 4 39.05 -70.21 -2.08
C GLU A 4 37.62 -70.06 -1.54
N ALA A 5 37.11 -71.05 -0.80
CA ALA A 5 35.82 -70.94 -0.11
C ALA A 5 35.88 -69.95 1.06
N MET A 6 36.99 -69.94 1.83
CA MET A 6 37.22 -68.93 2.86
C MET A 6 37.32 -67.52 2.28
N ALA A 7 38.04 -67.33 1.17
CA ALA A 7 38.10 -66.05 0.49
C ALA A 7 36.72 -65.59 -0.03
N ALA A 8 35.87 -66.52 -0.48
CA ALA A 8 34.49 -66.22 -0.86
C ALA A 8 33.62 -65.82 0.35
N ARG A 9 33.83 -66.45 1.52
CA ARG A 9 33.18 -66.07 2.79
C ARG A 9 33.55 -64.65 3.19
N ASP A 10 34.84 -64.34 3.22
CA ASP A 10 35.34 -63.01 3.58
C ASP A 10 34.82 -61.94 2.62
N ALA A 11 34.77 -62.23 1.31
CA ALA A 11 34.22 -61.32 0.31
C ALA A 11 32.70 -61.11 0.44
N ALA A 12 31.94 -62.14 0.82
CA ALA A 12 30.51 -62.02 1.09
C ALA A 12 30.25 -61.24 2.39
N GLN A 13 31.08 -61.46 3.43
CA GLN A 13 31.03 -60.71 4.69
C GLN A 13 31.31 -59.22 4.47
N GLN A 14 32.32 -58.88 3.66
CA GLN A 14 32.59 -57.50 3.29
C GLN A 14 31.40 -56.86 2.56
N ALA A 15 30.81 -57.55 1.58
CA ALA A 15 29.64 -57.07 0.86
C ALA A 15 28.42 -56.87 1.78
N PHE A 16 28.26 -57.72 2.79
CA PHE A 16 27.21 -57.57 3.79
C PHE A 16 27.41 -56.30 4.65
N TYR A 17 28.64 -56.03 5.12
CA TYR A 17 28.92 -54.80 5.88
C TYR A 17 28.71 -53.53 5.06
N GLU A 18 29.10 -53.55 3.79
CA GLU A 18 28.88 -52.44 2.86
C GLU A 18 27.38 -52.19 2.63
N LEU A 19 26.60 -53.25 2.42
CA LEU A 19 25.14 -53.18 2.29
C LEU A 19 24.47 -52.58 3.54
N ASP A 20 24.82 -53.08 4.72
CA ASP A 20 24.28 -52.61 6.00
C ASP A 20 24.64 -51.13 6.27
N SER A 21 25.86 -50.71 5.92
CA SER A 21 26.27 -49.30 5.98
C SER A 21 25.43 -48.43 5.05
N THR A 22 25.27 -48.84 3.77
CA THR A 22 24.45 -48.12 2.80
C THR A 22 22.98 -48.05 3.25
N GLN A 23 22.42 -49.14 3.79
CA GLN A 23 21.03 -49.15 4.28
C GLN A 23 20.82 -48.18 5.43
N ARG A 24 21.79 -48.04 6.35
CA ARG A 24 21.75 -47.02 7.42
C ARG A 24 21.78 -45.60 6.87
N GLU A 25 22.64 -45.31 5.91
CA GLU A 25 22.73 -44.00 5.26
C GLU A 25 21.41 -43.62 4.58
N VAL A 26 20.83 -44.54 3.79
CA VAL A 26 19.54 -44.32 3.13
C VAL A 26 18.42 -44.12 4.15
N ARG A 27 18.42 -44.86 5.26
CA ARG A 27 17.44 -44.68 6.34
C ARG A 27 17.49 -43.26 6.91
N LEU A 28 18.68 -42.74 7.23
CA LEU A 28 18.85 -41.37 7.73
C LEU A 28 18.38 -40.32 6.71
N ALA A 29 18.67 -40.53 5.42
CA ALA A 29 18.19 -39.65 4.36
C ALA A 29 16.65 -39.64 4.27
N VAL A 30 16.01 -40.81 4.35
CA VAL A 30 14.54 -40.93 4.34
C VAL A 30 13.92 -40.31 5.58
N GLU A 31 14.52 -40.47 6.77
CA GLU A 31 14.05 -39.82 8.01
C GLU A 31 14.11 -38.30 7.91
N THR A 32 15.19 -37.75 7.33
CA THR A 32 15.36 -36.32 7.10
C THR A 32 14.30 -35.79 6.13
N VAL A 33 14.09 -36.49 5.01
CA VAL A 33 13.02 -36.16 4.04
C VAL A 33 11.65 -36.24 4.69
N ARG A 34 11.39 -37.25 5.52
CA ARG A 34 10.11 -37.40 6.24
C ARG A 34 9.85 -36.25 7.21
N ALA A 35 10.89 -35.72 7.86
CA ALA A 35 10.76 -34.63 8.80
C ALA A 35 10.50 -33.27 8.12
N ALA A 36 11.01 -33.08 6.90
CA ALA A 36 11.11 -31.74 6.31
C ALA A 36 10.48 -31.55 4.92
N ALA A 37 10.21 -32.62 4.16
CA ALA A 37 9.57 -32.54 2.85
C ALA A 37 8.04 -32.48 2.96
N ASP A 38 7.37 -32.24 1.82
CA ASP A 38 5.92 -32.31 1.73
C ASP A 38 5.39 -33.75 1.97
N GLY A 39 4.13 -33.85 2.40
CA GLY A 39 3.55 -35.12 2.82
C GLY A 39 3.49 -36.19 1.73
N ALA A 40 3.32 -35.81 0.45
CA ALA A 40 3.25 -36.78 -0.65
C ALA A 40 4.64 -37.31 -1.01
N THR A 41 5.63 -36.42 -1.10
CA THR A 41 7.04 -36.77 -1.35
C THR A 41 7.61 -37.62 -0.23
N ALA A 42 7.34 -37.25 1.04
CA ALA A 42 7.76 -38.02 2.21
C ALA A 42 7.13 -39.43 2.23
N GLN A 43 5.84 -39.55 1.93
CA GLN A 43 5.15 -40.86 1.87
C GLN A 43 5.72 -41.74 0.76
N ARG A 44 5.99 -41.18 -0.42
CA ARG A 44 6.58 -41.92 -1.53
C ARG A 44 7.99 -42.41 -1.19
N ALA A 45 8.85 -41.54 -0.66
CA ALA A 45 10.20 -41.93 -0.26
C ALA A 45 10.20 -43.04 0.80
N ALA A 46 9.25 -42.99 1.76
CA ALA A 46 9.10 -44.04 2.77
C ALA A 46 8.65 -45.38 2.16
N ALA A 47 7.65 -45.36 1.26
CA ALA A 47 7.14 -46.57 0.61
C ALA A 47 8.19 -47.23 -0.31
N ASP A 48 8.92 -46.41 -1.09
CA ASP A 48 9.99 -46.89 -1.96
C ASP A 48 11.11 -47.53 -1.13
N PHE A 49 11.49 -46.90 -0.01
CA PHE A 49 12.50 -47.45 0.90
C PHE A 49 12.05 -48.73 1.61
N GLU A 50 10.77 -48.84 1.99
CA GLU A 50 10.20 -50.07 2.55
C GLU A 50 10.31 -51.23 1.56
N ALA A 51 9.94 -51.00 0.30
CA ALA A 51 10.01 -52.03 -0.75
C ALA A 51 11.44 -52.51 -1.01
N ILE A 52 12.43 -51.60 -1.00
CA ILE A 52 13.85 -51.94 -1.13
C ILE A 52 14.33 -52.69 0.12
N SER A 53 13.95 -52.22 1.32
CA SER A 53 14.32 -52.87 2.58
C SER A 53 13.81 -54.30 2.67
N GLY A 54 12.59 -54.58 2.20
CA GLY A 54 12.08 -55.96 2.14
C GLY A 54 12.90 -56.88 1.22
N ARG A 55 13.48 -56.35 0.13
CA ARG A 55 14.42 -57.10 -0.71
C ARG A 55 15.77 -57.30 -0.02
N VAL A 56 16.29 -56.28 0.66
CA VAL A 56 17.53 -56.35 1.45
C VAL A 56 17.41 -57.43 2.53
N ASP A 57 16.31 -57.45 3.28
CA ASP A 57 16.05 -58.46 4.32
C ASP A 57 16.06 -59.89 3.75
N GLN A 58 15.46 -60.09 2.56
CA GLN A 58 15.47 -61.39 1.89
C GLN A 58 16.89 -61.83 1.49
N VAL A 59 17.72 -60.91 1.00
CA VAL A 59 19.12 -61.21 0.65
C VAL A 59 19.95 -61.47 1.91
N THR A 60 19.70 -60.76 3.02
CA THR A 60 20.33 -61.04 4.31
C THR A 60 20.00 -62.44 4.82
N VAL A 61 18.73 -62.89 4.68
CA VAL A 61 18.35 -64.27 5.02
C VAL A 61 19.10 -65.29 4.17
N ASN A 62 19.22 -65.05 2.85
CA ASN A 62 19.97 -65.93 1.95
C ASN A 62 21.45 -66.01 2.33
N TYR A 63 22.04 -64.89 2.79
CA TYR A 63 23.42 -64.84 3.26
C TYR A 63 23.65 -65.64 4.53
N LEU A 64 22.80 -65.47 5.54
CA LEU A 64 22.90 -66.26 6.78
C LEU A 64 22.73 -67.75 6.49
N ALA A 65 21.77 -68.11 5.63
CA ALA A 65 21.58 -69.51 5.22
C ALA A 65 22.80 -70.09 4.49
N ALA A 66 23.49 -69.30 3.66
CA ALA A 66 24.71 -69.73 2.98
C ALA A 66 25.92 -69.89 3.92
N LEU A 67 25.99 -69.10 5.01
CA LEU A 67 26.98 -69.29 6.05
C LEU A 67 26.71 -70.55 6.88
N ASP A 68 25.45 -70.83 7.19
CA ASP A 68 25.05 -71.98 8.02
C ASP A 68 25.10 -73.32 7.27
N ALA A 69 25.03 -73.29 5.93
CA ALA A 69 24.97 -74.50 5.10
C ALA A 69 26.26 -75.35 5.14
N HIS A 70 27.41 -74.75 5.43
CA HIS A 70 28.72 -75.41 5.36
C HIS A 70 29.69 -74.93 6.45
N ASP A 71 30.11 -75.83 7.34
CA ASP A 71 31.18 -75.56 8.31
C ASP A 71 32.55 -75.58 7.62
N LEU A 72 33.01 -74.39 7.20
CA LEU A 72 34.32 -74.20 6.55
C LEU A 72 35.51 -74.32 7.52
N ASP A 73 35.24 -74.39 8.83
CA ASP A 73 36.24 -74.47 9.88
C ASP A 73 36.50 -75.94 10.31
N ALA A 74 35.65 -76.88 9.87
CA ALA A 74 35.81 -78.33 10.08
C ALA A 74 37.20 -78.89 9.68
N ALA A 75 37.74 -79.81 10.47
CA ALA A 75 39.07 -80.40 10.26
C ALA A 75 39.16 -81.23 8.96
N GLU A 76 38.09 -81.92 8.58
CA GLU A 76 37.98 -82.74 7.37
C GLU A 76 36.88 -82.22 6.43
N LEU A 77 37.13 -81.09 5.78
CA LEU A 77 36.20 -80.53 4.78
C LEU A 77 36.35 -81.24 3.42
N GLU A 78 35.29 -81.89 2.96
CA GLU A 78 35.26 -82.50 1.62
C GLU A 78 35.44 -81.46 0.50
N SER A 79 36.27 -81.75 -0.50
CA SER A 79 36.51 -80.87 -1.66
C SER A 79 35.23 -80.49 -2.42
N GLY A 80 34.24 -81.39 -2.47
CA GLY A 80 32.93 -81.11 -3.09
C GLY A 80 32.07 -80.16 -2.26
N ALA A 81 32.14 -80.24 -0.93
CA ALA A 81 31.47 -79.30 -0.03
C ALA A 81 32.11 -77.90 -0.12
N ALA A 82 33.45 -77.83 -0.18
CA ALA A 82 34.18 -76.56 -0.37
C ALA A 82 33.82 -75.86 -1.70
N ALA A 83 33.65 -76.63 -2.79
CA ALA A 83 33.25 -76.07 -4.08
C ALA A 83 31.80 -75.54 -4.08
N ARG A 84 30.87 -76.25 -3.44
CA ARG A 84 29.47 -75.80 -3.26
C ARG A 84 29.37 -74.55 -2.40
N ALA A 85 30.09 -74.53 -1.26
CA ALA A 85 30.16 -73.37 -0.39
C ALA A 85 30.70 -72.13 -1.12
N ARG A 86 31.78 -72.28 -1.88
CA ARG A 86 32.32 -71.19 -2.72
C ARG A 86 31.27 -70.66 -3.70
N HIS A 87 30.53 -71.54 -4.37
CA HIS A 87 29.52 -71.13 -5.35
C HIS A 87 28.35 -70.38 -4.70
N GLN A 88 27.82 -70.92 -3.59
CA GLN A 88 26.73 -70.28 -2.84
C GLN A 88 27.15 -68.92 -2.26
N LEU A 89 28.35 -68.81 -1.67
CA LEU A 89 28.87 -67.55 -1.15
C LEU A 89 29.13 -66.51 -2.25
N ALA A 90 29.58 -66.95 -3.42
CA ALA A 90 29.74 -66.08 -4.58
C ALA A 90 28.38 -65.59 -5.13
N ASP A 91 27.37 -66.45 -5.16
CA ASP A 91 26.01 -66.10 -5.59
C ASP A 91 25.38 -65.07 -4.66
N VAL A 92 25.40 -65.34 -3.35
CA VAL A 92 24.92 -64.41 -2.33
C VAL A 92 25.69 -63.08 -2.36
N LYS A 93 27.02 -63.11 -2.55
CA LYS A 93 27.79 -61.86 -2.74
C LYS A 93 27.24 -61.04 -3.92
N GLY A 94 26.87 -61.68 -5.02
CA GLY A 94 26.23 -61.03 -6.16
C GLY A 94 24.86 -60.42 -5.80
N GLN A 95 24.04 -61.15 -5.04
CA GLN A 95 22.75 -60.66 -4.53
C GLN A 95 22.93 -59.45 -3.60
N LEU A 96 23.89 -59.50 -2.66
CA LEU A 96 24.24 -58.41 -1.75
C LEU A 96 24.68 -57.16 -2.52
N GLY A 97 25.57 -57.32 -3.52
CA GLY A 97 26.01 -56.23 -4.38
C GLY A 97 24.90 -55.62 -5.22
N SER A 98 23.95 -56.44 -5.71
CA SER A 98 22.77 -55.94 -6.43
C SER A 98 21.84 -55.14 -5.52
N ALA A 99 21.61 -55.59 -4.28
CA ALA A 99 20.79 -54.87 -3.31
C ALA A 99 21.45 -53.54 -2.89
N GLN A 100 22.76 -53.52 -2.74
CA GLN A 100 23.51 -52.30 -2.45
C GLN A 100 23.42 -51.29 -3.61
N ALA A 101 23.56 -51.75 -4.86
CA ALA A 101 23.42 -50.90 -6.04
C ALA A 101 22.01 -50.30 -6.15
N GLU A 102 20.98 -51.05 -5.76
CA GLU A 102 19.60 -50.55 -5.70
C GLU A 102 19.44 -49.44 -4.64
N LEU A 103 19.99 -49.62 -3.44
CA LEU A 103 19.99 -48.60 -2.39
C LEU A 103 20.75 -47.34 -2.82
N ASN A 104 21.93 -47.48 -3.43
CA ASN A 104 22.70 -46.35 -3.95
C ASN A 104 21.92 -45.59 -5.03
N GLY A 105 21.31 -46.31 -5.99
CA GLY A 105 20.50 -45.68 -7.03
C GLY A 105 19.26 -44.98 -6.45
N PHE A 106 18.68 -45.49 -5.36
CA PHE A 106 17.61 -44.80 -4.65
C PHE A 106 18.11 -43.54 -3.94
N LEU A 107 19.25 -43.59 -3.26
CA LEU A 107 19.88 -42.44 -2.62
C LEU A 107 20.18 -41.32 -3.62
N GLU A 108 20.76 -41.65 -4.77
CA GLU A 108 21.03 -40.70 -5.85
C GLU A 108 19.76 -39.98 -6.33
N ARG A 109 18.64 -40.71 -6.46
CA ARG A 109 17.34 -40.11 -6.81
C ARG A 109 16.75 -39.27 -5.69
N LEU A 110 17.00 -39.64 -4.43
CA LEU A 110 16.52 -38.91 -3.24
C LEU A 110 17.33 -37.64 -2.97
N GLN A 111 18.58 -37.58 -3.43
CA GLN A 111 19.53 -36.52 -3.11
C GLN A 111 19.01 -35.08 -3.31
N PRO A 112 18.32 -34.72 -4.42
CA PRO A 112 17.79 -33.36 -4.59
C PRO A 112 16.71 -33.02 -3.56
N VAL A 113 15.89 -33.99 -3.18
CA VAL A 113 14.84 -33.83 -2.16
C VAL A 113 15.47 -33.71 -0.78
N LEU A 114 16.50 -34.51 -0.49
CA LEU A 114 17.26 -34.44 0.75
C LEU A 114 17.91 -33.05 0.94
N GLN A 115 18.59 -32.55 -0.09
CA GLN A 115 19.20 -31.20 -0.06
C GLN A 115 18.15 -30.11 0.16
N HIS A 116 16.97 -30.24 -0.46
CA HIS A 116 15.87 -29.32 -0.22
C HIS A 116 15.38 -29.40 1.23
N ALA A 117 15.15 -30.60 1.76
CA ALA A 117 14.75 -30.84 3.15
C ALA A 117 15.73 -30.23 4.17
N GLU A 118 17.04 -30.45 3.98
CA GLU A 118 18.09 -29.86 4.81
C GLU A 118 18.07 -28.32 4.75
N SER A 119 17.87 -27.74 3.56
CA SER A 119 17.74 -26.30 3.41
C SER A 119 16.55 -25.72 4.17
N GLN A 120 15.41 -26.43 4.21
CA GLN A 120 14.23 -26.00 4.98
C GLN A 120 14.49 -26.11 6.48
N LEU A 121 15.13 -27.18 6.94
CA LEU A 121 15.50 -27.36 8.35
C LEU A 121 16.39 -26.23 8.86
N MET A 122 17.40 -25.81 8.08
CA MET A 122 18.28 -24.70 8.42
C MET A 122 17.53 -23.35 8.57
N ARG A 123 16.38 -23.19 7.89
CA ARG A 123 15.58 -21.95 7.92
C ARG A 123 14.64 -21.87 9.12
N VAL A 124 14.31 -22.98 9.79
CA VAL A 124 13.30 -23.02 10.85
C VAL A 124 13.65 -22.09 12.00
N THR A 125 14.85 -22.23 12.58
CA THR A 125 15.24 -21.44 13.75
C THR A 125 15.27 -19.94 13.44
N PRO A 126 15.92 -19.45 12.36
CA PRO A 126 15.86 -18.04 12.00
C PRO A 126 14.44 -17.51 11.79
N ALA A 127 13.57 -18.27 11.11
CA ALA A 127 12.19 -17.84 10.86
C ALA A 127 11.37 -17.72 12.15
N VAL A 128 11.50 -18.69 13.06
CA VAL A 128 10.81 -18.67 14.36
C VAL A 128 11.30 -17.50 15.22
N GLU A 129 12.61 -17.25 15.26
CA GLU A 129 13.17 -16.12 16.01
C GLU A 129 12.76 -14.77 15.42
N GLN A 130 12.67 -14.65 14.09
CA GLN A 130 12.13 -13.46 13.45
C GLN A 130 10.67 -13.21 13.84
N ALA A 131 9.82 -14.25 13.78
CA ALA A 131 8.42 -14.15 14.18
C ALA A 131 8.26 -13.68 15.64
N LYS A 132 9.09 -14.19 16.56
CA LYS A 132 9.11 -13.74 17.97
C LYS A 132 9.53 -12.29 18.11
N ARG A 133 10.53 -11.83 17.36
CA ARG A 133 10.96 -10.42 17.35
C ARG A 133 9.85 -9.50 16.87
N SER A 134 9.16 -9.86 15.79
CA SER A 134 8.02 -9.08 15.28
C SER A 134 6.87 -9.02 16.29
N LEU A 135 6.56 -10.11 16.99
CA LEU A 135 5.56 -10.11 18.08
C LEU A 135 5.95 -9.18 19.24
N LEU A 136 7.23 -9.18 19.64
CA LEU A 136 7.73 -8.27 20.67
C LEU A 136 7.65 -6.80 20.23
N ALA A 137 8.01 -6.52 18.97
CA ALA A 137 7.89 -5.18 18.39
C ALA A 137 6.43 -4.70 18.41
N ALA A 138 5.49 -5.53 17.96
CA ALA A 138 4.06 -5.22 18.00
C ALA A 138 3.55 -4.94 19.42
N THR A 139 4.02 -5.72 20.40
CA THR A 139 3.69 -5.51 21.83
C THR A 139 4.21 -4.16 22.32
N THR A 140 5.47 -3.86 22.05
CA THR A 140 6.13 -2.59 22.43
C THR A 140 5.45 -1.40 21.78
N ALA A 141 5.08 -1.51 20.50
CA ALA A 141 4.37 -0.45 19.78
C ALA A 141 3.00 -0.17 20.40
N LEU A 142 2.25 -1.21 20.80
CA LEU A 142 0.97 -1.02 21.49
C LEU A 142 1.11 -0.40 22.88
N GLU A 143 2.17 -0.75 23.61
CA GLU A 143 2.49 -0.10 24.88
C GLU A 143 2.81 1.38 24.69
N ALA A 144 3.54 1.74 23.63
CA ALA A 144 3.81 3.13 23.29
C ALA A 144 2.52 3.91 22.94
N VAL A 145 1.60 3.30 22.19
CA VAL A 145 0.28 3.89 21.88
C VAL A 145 -0.53 4.13 23.17
N ARG A 146 -0.56 3.15 24.09
CA ARG A 146 -1.23 3.30 25.40
C ARG A 146 -0.55 4.35 26.28
N GLY A 147 0.77 4.40 26.27
CA GLY A 147 1.57 5.41 26.98
C GLY A 147 1.32 6.83 26.46
N ALA A 148 0.95 6.98 25.18
CA ALA A 148 0.49 8.22 24.59
C ALA A 148 -0.99 8.55 24.91
N GLY A 149 -1.68 7.73 25.71
CA GLY A 149 -3.09 7.90 26.07
C GLY A 149 -4.07 7.54 24.95
N LEU A 150 -3.61 6.84 23.91
CA LEU A 150 -4.44 6.44 22.78
C LEU A 150 -5.03 5.04 22.98
N LYS A 151 -6.21 4.81 22.40
CA LYS A 151 -6.89 3.52 22.40
C LYS A 151 -6.34 2.69 21.25
N ALA A 152 -6.21 1.39 21.49
CA ALA A 152 -5.70 0.44 20.51
C ALA A 152 -6.41 -0.91 20.64
N ASP A 153 -7.69 -0.91 21.00
CA ASP A 153 -8.44 -2.13 21.34
C ASP A 153 -8.51 -3.12 20.15
N ASP A 154 -8.71 -2.62 18.93
CA ASP A 154 -8.68 -3.43 17.71
C ASP A 154 -7.30 -4.08 17.48
N LEU A 155 -6.23 -3.27 17.55
CA LEU A 155 -4.87 -3.78 17.37
C LEU A 155 -4.47 -4.76 18.49
N ALA A 156 -4.93 -4.52 19.72
CA ALA A 156 -4.74 -5.44 20.83
C ALA A 156 -5.49 -6.76 20.62
N GLY A 157 -6.70 -6.71 20.07
CA GLY A 157 -7.46 -7.90 19.66
C GLY A 157 -6.72 -8.70 18.58
N ARG A 158 -6.25 -8.02 17.52
CA ARG A 158 -5.45 -8.63 16.44
C ARG A 158 -4.16 -9.25 16.95
N LEU A 159 -3.48 -8.63 17.92
CA LEU A 159 -2.29 -9.20 18.55
C LEU A 159 -2.64 -10.42 19.42
N ALA A 160 -3.74 -10.37 20.17
CA ALA A 160 -4.20 -11.49 20.99
C ALA A 160 -4.52 -12.73 20.16
N GLU A 161 -5.04 -12.57 18.94
CA GLU A 161 -5.25 -13.67 17.99
C GLU A 161 -3.95 -14.39 17.59
N LEU A 162 -2.78 -13.76 17.72
CA LEU A 162 -1.48 -14.38 17.43
C LEU A 162 -0.93 -15.22 18.60
N ALA A 163 -1.50 -15.11 19.80
CA ALA A 163 -1.00 -15.82 20.97
C ALA A 163 -0.98 -17.36 20.82
N PRO A 164 -2.01 -18.02 20.26
CA PRO A 164 -1.96 -19.46 20.01
C PRO A 164 -0.87 -19.85 19.01
N GLU A 165 -0.59 -19.00 18.02
CA GLU A 165 0.45 -19.27 17.03
C GLU A 165 1.85 -19.19 17.66
N LEU A 166 2.10 -18.27 18.60
CA LEU A 166 3.33 -18.26 19.39
C LEU A 166 3.53 -19.56 20.18
N GLY A 167 2.45 -20.08 20.79
CA GLY A 167 2.48 -21.38 21.46
C GLY A 167 2.93 -22.50 20.53
N ARG A 168 2.36 -22.57 19.32
CA ARG A 168 2.72 -23.58 18.32
C ARG A 168 4.14 -23.38 17.75
N LEU A 169 4.61 -22.15 17.62
CA LEU A 169 5.99 -21.86 17.24
C LEU A 169 6.98 -22.35 18.31
N ASN A 170 6.63 -22.21 19.59
CA ASN A 170 7.43 -22.70 20.71
C ASN A 170 7.43 -24.23 20.82
N GLU A 171 6.33 -24.90 20.44
CA GLU A 171 6.27 -26.37 20.33
C GLU A 171 7.17 -26.93 19.21
N GLY A 172 7.50 -26.11 18.22
CA GLY A 172 8.54 -26.37 17.23
C GLY A 172 8.18 -27.32 16.08
N ALA A 173 9.10 -27.42 15.12
CA ALA A 173 8.92 -28.22 13.90
C ALA A 173 8.87 -29.73 14.14
N ALA A 174 9.41 -30.23 15.26
CA ALA A 174 9.32 -31.65 15.60
C ALA A 174 7.87 -32.11 15.83
N ARG A 175 7.02 -31.22 16.36
CA ARG A 175 5.59 -31.53 16.61
C ARG A 175 4.69 -31.17 15.43
N HIS A 176 5.00 -30.08 14.74
CA HIS A 176 4.10 -29.49 13.73
C HIS A 176 4.58 -29.70 12.29
N GLY A 177 5.77 -30.25 12.08
CA GLY A 177 6.43 -30.34 10.78
C GLY A 177 7.14 -29.03 10.39
N VAL A 178 8.19 -29.15 9.59
CA VAL A 178 9.03 -28.03 9.13
C VAL A 178 8.23 -27.05 8.27
N ALA A 179 7.55 -27.54 7.22
CA ALA A 179 6.83 -26.69 6.29
C ALA A 179 5.73 -25.86 6.96
N ALA A 180 4.93 -26.49 7.84
CA ALA A 180 3.88 -25.78 8.57
C ALA A 180 4.44 -24.78 9.58
N THR A 181 5.59 -25.08 10.20
CA THR A 181 6.26 -24.16 11.13
C THR A 181 6.80 -22.93 10.40
N LEU A 182 7.43 -23.11 9.23
CA LEU A 182 7.93 -22.01 8.41
C LEU A 182 6.79 -21.11 7.94
N GLN A 183 5.72 -21.69 7.40
CA GLN A 183 4.54 -20.94 6.97
C GLN A 183 3.89 -20.18 8.12
N ARG A 184 3.82 -20.78 9.31
CA ARG A 184 3.32 -20.13 10.51
C ARG A 184 4.19 -18.94 10.89
N ALA A 185 5.51 -19.12 10.92
CA ALA A 185 6.45 -18.07 11.27
C ALA A 185 6.34 -16.86 10.32
N GLU A 186 6.21 -17.12 9.01
CA GLU A 186 5.99 -16.08 8.00
C GLU A 186 4.69 -15.31 8.25
N ARG A 187 3.54 -16.01 8.38
CA ARG A 187 2.25 -15.35 8.65
C ARG A 187 2.23 -14.56 9.95
N VAL A 188 2.88 -15.07 11.01
CA VAL A 188 3.00 -14.36 12.29
C VAL A 188 3.84 -13.10 12.13
N THR A 189 4.95 -13.18 11.39
CA THR A 189 5.82 -12.04 11.09
C THR A 189 5.04 -10.95 10.35
N GLU A 190 4.40 -11.30 9.22
CA GLU A 190 3.62 -10.35 8.42
C GLU A 190 2.50 -9.67 9.22
N ARG A 191 1.74 -10.44 10.01
CA ARG A 191 0.64 -9.89 10.82
C ARG A 191 1.15 -9.01 11.95
N ALA A 192 2.24 -9.39 12.62
CA ALA A 192 2.83 -8.60 13.71
C ALA A 192 3.48 -7.31 13.19
N ASP A 193 4.14 -7.36 12.04
CA ASP A 193 4.72 -6.18 11.39
C ASP A 193 3.60 -5.20 10.96
N ALA A 194 2.49 -5.71 10.41
CA ALA A 194 1.33 -4.88 10.10
C ALA A 194 0.72 -4.20 11.34
N ILE A 195 0.61 -4.91 12.46
CA ILE A 195 0.16 -4.33 13.74
C ILE A 195 1.12 -3.24 14.22
N THR A 196 2.43 -3.46 14.07
CA THR A 196 3.47 -2.49 14.45
C THR A 196 3.32 -1.20 13.64
N ALA A 197 3.24 -1.32 12.31
CA ALA A 197 3.06 -0.16 11.42
C ALA A 197 1.77 0.61 11.74
N ASP A 198 0.64 -0.11 11.92
CA ASP A 198 -0.64 0.51 12.29
C ASP A 198 -0.54 1.25 13.63
N ALA A 199 0.12 0.66 14.62
CA ALA A 199 0.32 1.26 15.95
C ALA A 199 1.18 2.53 15.88
N GLU A 200 2.28 2.51 15.12
CA GLU A 200 3.17 3.66 14.95
C GLU A 200 2.49 4.85 14.25
N HIS A 201 1.53 4.60 13.37
CA HIS A 201 0.76 5.66 12.69
C HIS A 201 -0.26 6.38 13.59
N LEU A 202 -0.75 5.75 14.65
CA LEU A 202 -1.81 6.34 15.50
C LEU A 202 -1.38 7.66 16.18
N PRO A 203 -0.22 7.75 16.86
CA PRO A 203 0.25 9.00 17.46
C PRO A 203 0.49 10.11 16.43
N GLU A 204 1.00 9.77 15.24
CA GLU A 204 1.23 10.73 14.18
C GLU A 204 -0.09 11.33 13.68
N ARG A 205 -1.10 10.47 13.45
CA ARG A 205 -2.44 10.88 13.06
C ARG A 205 -3.10 11.79 14.10
N ALA A 206 -2.98 11.44 15.38
CA ALA A 206 -3.49 12.27 16.47
C ALA A 206 -2.86 13.67 16.45
N ARG A 207 -1.52 13.75 16.39
CA ARG A 207 -0.77 15.02 16.33
C ARG A 207 -1.10 15.85 15.09
N GLU A 208 -1.35 15.21 13.96
CA GLU A 208 -1.76 15.90 12.74
C GLU A 208 -3.13 16.56 12.90
N ILE A 209 -4.10 15.83 13.44
CA ILE A 209 -5.43 16.37 13.72
C ILE A 209 -5.35 17.52 14.71
N ASP A 210 -4.56 17.39 15.78
CA ASP A 210 -4.34 18.47 16.76
C ASP A 210 -3.81 19.75 16.13
N ARG A 211 -2.78 19.62 15.27
CA ARG A 211 -2.20 20.74 14.53
C ARG A 211 -3.24 21.41 13.62
N ARG A 212 -4.03 20.61 12.91
CA ARG A 212 -5.10 21.12 12.04
C ARG A 212 -6.20 21.83 12.84
N VAL A 213 -6.60 21.27 13.98
CA VAL A 213 -7.59 21.90 14.88
C VAL A 213 -7.06 23.23 15.41
N ALA A 214 -5.81 23.28 15.88
CA ALA A 214 -5.19 24.51 16.35
C ALA A 214 -5.08 25.58 15.25
N SER A 215 -4.66 25.19 14.05
CA SER A 215 -4.57 26.10 12.90
C SER A 215 -5.94 26.65 12.49
N LEU A 216 -6.97 25.81 12.46
CA LEU A 216 -8.33 26.26 12.13
C LEU A 216 -8.93 27.17 13.19
N ARG A 217 -8.61 26.95 14.48
CA ARG A 217 -8.98 27.88 15.55
C ARG A 217 -8.43 29.27 15.30
N THR A 218 -7.15 29.37 14.94
CA THR A 218 -6.52 30.66 14.59
C THR A 218 -7.17 31.28 13.35
N ARG A 219 -7.54 30.48 12.34
CA ARG A 219 -8.24 30.98 11.15
C ARG A 219 -9.64 31.50 11.47
N ILE A 220 -10.38 30.87 12.39
CA ILE A 220 -11.67 31.38 12.88
C ILE A 220 -11.49 32.75 13.54
N GLN A 221 -10.52 32.90 14.46
CA GLN A 221 -10.22 34.19 15.10
C GLN A 221 -9.80 35.27 14.09
N ALA A 222 -9.05 34.89 13.06
CA ALA A 222 -8.68 35.79 11.98
C ALA A 222 -9.92 36.21 11.16
N LEU A 223 -10.87 35.30 10.92
CA LEU A 223 -12.14 35.62 10.25
C LEU A 223 -12.94 36.65 11.06
N GLU A 224 -13.03 36.53 12.37
CA GLU A 224 -13.72 37.52 13.23
C GLU A 224 -13.10 38.92 13.08
N THR A 225 -11.77 38.98 13.08
CA THR A 225 -11.02 40.24 12.91
C THR A 225 -11.30 40.87 11.54
N LYS A 226 -11.32 40.06 10.47
CA LYS A 226 -11.65 40.54 9.12
C LYS A 226 -13.13 40.91 8.99
N ALA A 227 -14.03 40.16 9.62
CA ALA A 227 -15.47 40.42 9.59
C ALA A 227 -15.82 41.80 10.15
N ALA A 228 -15.05 42.30 11.12
CA ALA A 228 -15.18 43.66 11.64
C ALA A 228 -15.01 44.77 10.58
N THR A 229 -14.39 44.47 9.43
CA THR A 229 -14.24 45.42 8.30
C THR A 229 -15.48 45.53 7.42
N VAL A 230 -16.38 44.54 7.47
CA VAL A 230 -17.52 44.42 6.55
C VAL A 230 -18.56 45.51 6.81
N GLU A 231 -18.93 45.74 8.07
CA GLU A 231 -19.97 46.72 8.42
C GLU A 231 -19.56 48.17 8.10
N PRO A 232 -18.31 48.61 8.39
CA PRO A 232 -17.79 49.88 7.90
C PRO A 232 -17.83 50.00 6.36
N ALA A 233 -17.41 48.96 5.64
CA ALA A 233 -17.41 48.97 4.18
C ALA A 233 -18.83 49.07 3.61
N LEU A 234 -19.78 48.29 4.14
CA LEU A 234 -21.20 48.37 3.75
C LEU A 234 -21.82 49.73 4.09
N SER A 235 -21.43 50.35 5.20
CA SER A 235 -21.91 51.68 5.58
C SER A 235 -21.43 52.75 4.60
N GLU A 236 -20.17 52.68 4.17
CA GLU A 236 -19.64 53.55 3.11
C GLU A 236 -20.36 53.32 1.77
N LEU A 237 -20.60 52.05 1.41
CA LEU A 237 -21.35 51.70 0.21
C LEU A 237 -22.76 52.30 0.22
N ARG A 238 -23.51 52.12 1.32
CA ARG A 238 -24.86 52.66 1.52
C ARG A 238 -24.92 54.19 1.46
N ARG A 239 -23.88 54.87 1.92
CA ARG A 239 -23.81 56.33 1.95
C ARG A 239 -23.52 56.96 0.58
N ARG A 240 -22.68 56.31 -0.23
CA ARG A 240 -22.06 56.95 -1.42
C ARG A 240 -22.57 56.43 -2.75
N PHE A 241 -23.12 55.23 -2.78
CA PHE A 241 -23.48 54.53 -4.02
C PHE A 241 -24.97 54.18 -4.07
N SER A 242 -25.49 53.96 -5.27
CA SER A 242 -26.88 53.55 -5.49
C SER A 242 -27.16 52.18 -4.86
N THR A 243 -28.43 51.88 -4.60
CA THR A 243 -28.86 50.61 -3.98
C THR A 243 -28.38 49.37 -4.74
N ALA A 244 -28.40 49.43 -6.06
CA ALA A 244 -27.97 48.33 -6.93
C ALA A 244 -26.49 47.92 -6.72
N CYS A 245 -25.65 48.84 -6.22
CA CYS A 245 -24.24 48.57 -5.98
C CYS A 245 -23.96 47.70 -4.75
N TRP A 246 -24.91 47.57 -3.81
CA TRP A 246 -24.66 46.94 -2.50
C TRP A 246 -25.79 46.07 -1.96
N GLN A 247 -27.01 46.12 -2.50
CA GLN A 247 -28.15 45.38 -1.95
C GLN A 247 -27.90 43.87 -1.89
N ASP A 248 -27.17 43.32 -2.86
CA ASP A 248 -26.75 41.91 -2.90
C ASP A 248 -25.84 41.52 -1.72
N LEU A 249 -25.13 42.49 -1.15
CA LEU A 249 -24.16 42.28 -0.06
C LEU A 249 -24.75 42.49 1.34
N GLN A 250 -26.02 42.91 1.45
CA GLN A 250 -26.61 43.31 2.72
C GLN A 250 -26.65 42.19 3.77
N ARG A 251 -26.72 40.93 3.34
CA ARG A 251 -26.77 39.75 4.22
C ARG A 251 -25.39 39.21 4.61
N VAL A 252 -24.31 39.72 4.02
CA VAL A 252 -22.95 39.21 4.27
C VAL A 252 -22.53 39.28 5.74
N PRO A 253 -22.81 40.34 6.52
CA PRO A 253 -22.45 40.39 7.94
C PRO A 253 -23.09 39.24 8.74
N ASP A 254 -24.39 39.04 8.58
CA ASP A 254 -25.13 37.95 9.24
C ASP A 254 -24.58 36.59 8.82
N GLN A 255 -24.35 36.38 7.52
CA GLN A 255 -23.84 35.14 6.97
C GLN A 255 -22.44 34.80 7.49
N VAL A 256 -21.53 35.79 7.57
CA VAL A 256 -20.17 35.60 8.10
C VAL A 256 -20.23 35.27 9.59
N ALA A 257 -21.09 35.93 10.37
CA ALA A 257 -21.27 35.65 11.79
C ALA A 257 -21.90 34.28 12.06
N GLU A 258 -22.90 33.87 11.25
CA GLU A 258 -23.49 32.52 11.28
C GLU A 258 -22.46 31.45 10.92
N THR A 259 -21.69 31.69 9.85
CA THR A 259 -20.66 30.76 9.39
C THR A 259 -19.52 30.61 10.40
N GLY A 260 -19.10 31.70 11.04
CA GLY A 260 -18.12 31.67 12.14
C GLY A 260 -18.58 30.79 13.29
N ARG A 261 -19.80 31.00 13.79
CA ARG A 261 -20.39 30.15 14.86
C ARG A 261 -20.51 28.69 14.44
N ALA A 262 -20.94 28.42 13.20
CA ALA A 262 -21.01 27.06 12.67
C ALA A 262 -19.62 26.41 12.58
N ALA A 263 -18.61 27.15 12.14
CA ALA A 263 -17.23 26.68 12.09
C ALA A 263 -16.67 26.37 13.48
N GLU A 264 -16.96 27.19 14.49
CA GLU A 264 -16.57 26.93 15.88
C GLU A 264 -17.21 25.66 16.44
N GLN A 265 -18.52 25.51 16.28
CA GLN A 265 -19.24 24.31 16.73
C GLN A 265 -18.66 23.06 16.07
N LYS A 266 -18.44 23.12 14.75
CA LYS A 266 -17.87 22.01 13.99
C LYS A 266 -16.42 21.72 14.35
N LEU A 267 -15.64 22.73 14.73
CA LEU A 267 -14.28 22.55 15.24
C LEU A 267 -14.27 21.86 16.61
N THR A 268 -15.22 22.18 17.49
CA THR A 268 -15.42 21.47 18.75
C THR A 268 -15.82 20.02 18.52
N GLU A 269 -16.70 19.74 17.54
CA GLU A 269 -17.01 18.36 17.13
C GLU A 269 -15.76 17.61 16.63
N ALA A 270 -14.90 18.27 15.85
CA ALA A 270 -13.66 17.68 15.37
C ALA A 270 -12.70 17.34 16.52
N ALA A 271 -12.54 18.25 17.49
CA ALA A 271 -11.72 18.02 18.68
C ALA A 271 -12.27 16.86 19.52
N ARG A 272 -13.59 16.82 19.76
CA ARG A 272 -14.24 15.72 20.47
C ARG A 272 -14.07 14.38 19.74
N ALA A 273 -14.27 14.36 18.42
CA ALA A 273 -14.08 13.16 17.62
C ALA A 273 -12.61 12.70 17.66
N ARG A 274 -11.65 13.62 17.70
CA ARG A 274 -10.24 13.28 17.93
C ARG A 274 -10.03 12.64 19.30
N ASP A 275 -10.59 13.21 20.37
CA ASP A 275 -10.39 12.70 21.73
C ASP A 275 -11.05 11.33 21.92
N GLU A 276 -12.19 11.12 21.27
CA GLU A 276 -12.88 9.83 21.16
C GLU A 276 -12.22 8.87 20.15
N GLN A 277 -11.22 9.34 19.39
CA GLN A 277 -10.45 8.63 18.36
C GLN A 277 -11.30 8.12 17.18
N ARG A 278 -12.40 8.83 16.88
CA ARG A 278 -13.20 8.68 15.66
C ARG A 278 -12.56 9.44 14.49
N TRP A 279 -11.48 8.88 13.96
CA TRP A 279 -10.58 9.59 13.05
C TRP A 279 -11.23 10.09 11.74
N ALA A 280 -12.13 9.30 11.16
CA ALA A 280 -12.86 9.68 9.95
C ALA A 280 -13.76 10.89 10.22
N ASP A 281 -14.47 10.88 11.35
CA ASP A 281 -15.37 11.96 11.75
C ASP A 281 -14.60 13.25 12.03
N ALA A 282 -13.46 13.17 12.73
CA ALA A 282 -12.59 14.31 12.95
C ALA A 282 -12.08 14.90 11.61
N THR A 283 -11.69 14.05 10.67
CA THR A 283 -11.22 14.48 9.34
C THR A 283 -12.34 15.14 8.53
N GLY A 284 -13.54 14.57 8.53
CA GLY A 284 -14.72 15.14 7.85
C GLY A 284 -15.16 16.47 8.45
N ALA A 285 -15.15 16.59 9.78
CA ALA A 285 -15.44 17.83 10.49
C ALA A 285 -14.41 18.93 10.15
N ILE A 286 -13.11 18.61 10.14
CA ILE A 286 -12.04 19.52 9.69
C ILE A 286 -12.28 20.01 8.25
N GLY A 287 -12.64 19.10 7.34
CA GLY A 287 -12.96 19.45 5.95
C GLY A 287 -14.14 20.43 5.86
N THR A 288 -15.17 20.21 6.67
CA THR A 288 -16.34 21.09 6.76
C THR A 288 -15.97 22.48 7.27
N VAL A 289 -15.17 22.57 8.36
CA VAL A 289 -14.70 23.85 8.90
C VAL A 289 -13.92 24.63 7.84
N ARG A 290 -13.04 23.97 7.07
CA ARG A 290 -12.29 24.63 5.99
C ARG A 290 -13.21 25.22 4.93
N ALA A 291 -14.19 24.47 4.45
CA ALA A 291 -15.12 24.94 3.42
C ALA A 291 -15.97 26.14 3.91
N LEU A 292 -16.41 26.10 5.18
CA LEU A 292 -17.11 27.22 5.81
C LEU A 292 -16.22 28.47 5.86
N LEU A 293 -14.98 28.33 6.33
CA LEU A 293 -14.04 29.45 6.43
C LEU A 293 -13.67 30.02 5.06
N ASP A 294 -13.43 29.18 4.05
CA ASP A 294 -13.09 29.63 2.70
C ASP A 294 -14.25 30.43 2.07
N THR A 295 -15.49 30.01 2.32
CA THR A 295 -16.71 30.72 1.86
C THR A 295 -16.88 32.08 2.58
N ALA A 296 -16.69 32.11 3.90
CA ALA A 296 -16.81 33.33 4.68
C ALA A 296 -15.70 34.34 4.37
N ASP A 297 -14.44 33.89 4.28
CA ASP A 297 -13.30 34.73 3.87
C ASP A 297 -13.55 35.34 2.48
N GLY A 298 -14.05 34.54 1.52
CA GLY A 298 -14.41 35.02 0.19
C GLY A 298 -15.49 36.10 0.21
N SER A 299 -16.50 35.95 1.06
CA SER A 299 -17.59 36.93 1.21
C SER A 299 -17.09 38.25 1.81
N VAL A 300 -16.21 38.19 2.83
CA VAL A 300 -15.58 39.39 3.42
C VAL A 300 -14.72 40.14 2.41
N VAL A 301 -13.93 39.40 1.62
CA VAL A 301 -13.10 39.99 0.55
C VAL A 301 -13.98 40.65 -0.50
N ALA A 302 -15.07 40.00 -0.92
CA ALA A 302 -15.96 40.53 -1.95
C ALA A 302 -16.56 41.90 -1.58
N VAL A 303 -16.95 42.10 -0.32
CA VAL A 303 -17.50 43.40 0.15
C VAL A 303 -16.45 44.51 0.10
N ASN A 304 -15.26 44.25 0.64
CA ASN A 304 -14.18 45.24 0.67
C ASN A 304 -13.68 45.58 -0.74
N GLU A 305 -13.59 44.56 -1.60
CA GLU A 305 -13.21 44.72 -2.99
C GLU A 305 -14.26 45.50 -3.78
N ARG A 306 -15.56 45.24 -3.54
CA ARG A 306 -16.66 46.02 -4.14
C ARG A 306 -16.51 47.50 -3.80
N LEU A 307 -16.28 47.84 -2.53
CA LEU A 307 -16.06 49.24 -2.13
C LEU A 307 -14.83 49.85 -2.80
N ARG A 308 -13.72 49.11 -2.88
CA ARG A 308 -12.49 49.59 -3.56
C ARG A 308 -12.75 49.89 -5.03
N GLN A 309 -13.35 48.95 -5.77
CA GLN A 309 -13.66 49.11 -7.19
C GLN A 309 -14.61 50.28 -7.46
N LEU A 310 -15.64 50.42 -6.62
CA LEU A 310 -16.60 51.51 -6.75
C LEU A 310 -15.98 52.88 -6.44
N ASN A 311 -15.05 52.96 -5.48
CA ASN A 311 -14.26 54.18 -5.24
C ASN A 311 -13.39 54.55 -6.43
N GLU A 312 -12.73 53.57 -7.05
CA GLU A 312 -11.85 53.79 -8.19
C GLU A 312 -12.62 54.27 -9.43
N VAL A 313 -13.73 53.61 -9.76
CA VAL A 313 -14.54 54.01 -10.93
C VAL A 313 -15.28 55.32 -10.70
N GLN A 314 -15.68 55.64 -9.46
CA GLN A 314 -16.25 56.96 -9.16
C GLN A 314 -15.21 58.07 -9.36
N HIS A 315 -13.95 57.81 -9.05
CA HIS A 315 -12.87 58.78 -9.22
C HIS A 315 -12.52 59.01 -10.69
N ASP A 316 -12.41 57.93 -11.48
CA ASP A 316 -12.09 58.01 -12.91
C ASP A 316 -12.77 56.88 -13.70
N PRO A 317 -14.02 57.10 -14.18
CA PRO A 317 -14.72 56.12 -15.00
C PRO A 317 -14.04 55.89 -16.36
N ASN A 318 -13.39 56.92 -16.90
CA ASN A 318 -12.75 56.88 -18.22
C ASN A 318 -11.61 55.85 -18.26
N ARG A 319 -10.93 55.62 -17.13
CA ARG A 319 -9.91 54.57 -17.04
C ARG A 319 -10.46 53.19 -17.39
N GLU A 320 -11.66 52.84 -16.94
CA GLU A 320 -12.27 51.55 -17.27
C GLU A 320 -12.77 51.52 -18.72
N VAL A 321 -13.30 52.63 -19.24
CA VAL A 321 -13.70 52.76 -20.66
C VAL A 321 -12.51 52.53 -21.57
N GLU A 322 -11.38 53.20 -21.32
CA GLU A 322 -10.18 53.07 -22.15
C GLU A 322 -9.59 51.66 -22.09
N ARG A 323 -9.65 50.99 -20.93
CA ARG A 323 -9.29 49.57 -20.82
C ARG A 323 -10.17 48.68 -21.70
N ALA A 324 -11.48 48.89 -21.70
CA ALA A 324 -12.42 48.13 -22.54
C ALA A 324 -12.20 48.42 -24.04
N ARG A 325 -12.03 49.70 -24.43
CA ARG A 325 -11.71 50.11 -25.80
C ARG A 325 -10.39 49.53 -26.27
N PHE A 326 -9.38 49.47 -25.40
CA PHE A 326 -8.09 48.87 -25.75
C PHE A 326 -8.24 47.38 -26.06
N ALA A 327 -8.93 46.62 -25.20
CA ALA A 327 -9.17 45.19 -25.43
C ALA A 327 -9.95 44.94 -26.73
N LEU A 328 -10.98 45.74 -27.01
CA LEU A 328 -11.75 45.67 -28.26
C LEU A 328 -10.89 45.96 -29.48
N ARG A 329 -10.11 47.05 -29.46
CA ARG A 329 -9.22 47.42 -30.57
C ARG A 329 -8.17 46.34 -30.85
N ASP A 330 -7.61 45.75 -29.80
CA ASP A 330 -6.63 44.67 -29.94
C ASP A 330 -7.25 43.42 -30.56
N ALA A 331 -8.44 43.01 -30.09
CA ALA A 331 -9.19 41.90 -30.66
C ALA A 331 -9.61 42.15 -32.13
N GLN A 332 -10.10 43.35 -32.44
CA GLN A 332 -10.46 43.76 -33.81
C GLN A 332 -9.24 43.77 -34.75
N ARG A 333 -8.10 44.29 -34.28
CA ARG A 333 -6.85 44.28 -35.04
C ARG A 333 -6.41 42.86 -35.36
N LEU A 334 -6.53 41.95 -34.39
CA LEU A 334 -6.23 40.54 -34.60
C LEU A 334 -7.21 39.88 -35.58
N ALA A 335 -8.51 40.18 -35.48
CA ALA A 335 -9.54 39.65 -36.39
C ALA A 335 -9.32 40.09 -37.85
N MET A 336 -8.71 41.27 -38.06
CA MET A 336 -8.36 41.82 -39.37
C MET A 336 -6.97 41.38 -39.89
N ALA A 337 -6.14 40.74 -39.06
CA ALA A 337 -4.75 40.47 -39.40
C ALA A 337 -4.63 39.58 -40.65
N GLY A 338 -4.00 40.12 -41.70
CA GLY A 338 -3.78 39.41 -42.97
C GLY A 338 -5.03 39.23 -43.84
N ARG A 339 -6.13 39.95 -43.55
CA ARG A 339 -7.42 39.84 -44.28
C ARG A 339 -7.90 41.20 -44.78
N GLN A 340 -8.65 41.21 -45.87
CA GLN A 340 -9.36 42.41 -46.36
C GLN A 340 -10.72 42.61 -45.68
N ALA A 341 -11.34 41.53 -45.19
CA ALA A 341 -12.60 41.58 -44.43
C ALA A 341 -12.52 40.60 -43.24
N PRO A 342 -13.06 40.96 -42.07
CA PRO A 342 -13.05 40.09 -40.90
C PRO A 342 -14.05 38.95 -41.06
N ASP A 343 -13.75 37.78 -40.48
CA ASP A 343 -14.69 36.66 -40.43
C ASP A 343 -15.93 37.08 -39.60
N PRO A 344 -17.17 36.92 -40.12
CA PRO A 344 -18.39 37.29 -39.40
C PRO A 344 -18.50 36.68 -37.99
N ARG A 345 -17.92 35.48 -37.78
CA ARG A 345 -17.91 34.80 -36.47
C ARG A 345 -17.09 35.55 -35.42
N HIS A 346 -16.12 36.36 -35.85
CA HIS A 346 -15.30 37.22 -34.99
C HIS A 346 -15.83 38.65 -34.95
N ALA A 347 -16.27 39.18 -36.10
CA ALA A 347 -16.73 40.56 -36.22
C ALA A 347 -18.02 40.82 -35.45
N ALA A 348 -19.05 39.98 -35.61
CA ALA A 348 -20.37 40.25 -35.02
C ALA A 348 -20.35 40.32 -33.48
N PRO A 349 -19.65 39.43 -32.74
CA PRO A 349 -19.51 39.58 -31.28
C PRO A 349 -18.75 40.84 -30.86
N LEU A 350 -17.72 41.26 -31.62
CA LEU A 350 -16.94 42.46 -31.32
C LEU A 350 -17.77 43.73 -31.57
N ASP A 351 -18.54 43.78 -32.65
CA ASP A 351 -19.43 44.92 -32.96
C ASP A 351 -20.54 45.05 -31.91
N ALA A 352 -21.13 43.92 -31.49
CA ALA A 352 -22.09 43.91 -30.39
C ALA A 352 -21.46 44.40 -29.07
N ALA A 353 -20.20 44.04 -28.80
CA ALA A 353 -19.47 44.49 -27.61
C ALA A 353 -19.12 45.99 -27.66
N VAL A 354 -18.83 46.56 -28.85
CA VAL A 354 -18.71 48.01 -29.03
C VAL A 354 -20.03 48.71 -28.69
N GLY A 355 -21.15 48.24 -29.27
CA GLY A 355 -22.47 48.82 -28.99
C GLY A 355 -22.88 48.68 -27.51
N ARG A 356 -22.46 47.59 -26.84
CA ARG A 356 -22.64 47.41 -25.39
C ARG A 356 -21.83 48.43 -24.59
N LEU A 357 -20.57 48.66 -24.95
CA LEU A 357 -19.72 49.66 -24.32
C LEU A 357 -20.29 51.08 -24.47
N ASP A 358 -20.68 51.46 -25.69
CA ASP A 358 -21.21 52.79 -25.96
C ASP A 358 -22.51 53.05 -25.17
N ARG A 359 -23.38 52.03 -25.06
CA ARG A 359 -24.59 52.12 -24.24
C ARG A 359 -24.27 52.29 -22.76
N ALA A 360 -23.33 51.51 -22.22
CA ALA A 360 -22.94 51.62 -20.81
C ALA A 360 -22.34 53.01 -20.48
N VAL A 361 -21.57 53.60 -21.40
CA VAL A 361 -21.05 54.97 -21.25
C VAL A 361 -22.19 55.99 -21.29
N ALA A 362 -23.09 55.90 -22.27
CA ALA A 362 -24.22 56.82 -22.39
C ALA A 362 -25.18 56.74 -21.18
N GLU A 363 -25.43 55.53 -20.66
CA GLU A 363 -26.23 55.33 -19.45
C GLU A 363 -25.55 55.93 -18.21
N LEU A 364 -24.22 55.80 -18.10
CA LEU A 364 -23.45 56.41 -17.03
C LEU A 364 -23.50 57.95 -17.09
N GLU A 365 -23.35 58.54 -18.28
CA GLU A 365 -23.39 59.99 -18.50
C GLU A 365 -24.80 60.58 -18.29
N ALA A 366 -25.84 59.83 -18.65
CA ALA A 366 -27.23 60.22 -18.42
C ALA A 366 -27.65 60.05 -16.95
N ALA A 367 -26.97 59.17 -16.22
CA ALA A 367 -27.26 58.93 -14.81
C ALA A 367 -26.76 60.11 -13.95
N GLY A 368 -27.66 60.63 -13.11
CA GLY A 368 -27.42 61.82 -12.29
C GLY A 368 -26.44 61.59 -11.13
N ARG A 369 -26.83 62.01 -9.92
CA ARG A 369 -25.89 62.14 -8.78
C ARG A 369 -25.28 60.82 -8.27
N HIS A 370 -25.93 59.68 -8.49
CA HIS A 370 -25.48 58.36 -8.06
C HIS A 370 -25.77 57.31 -9.14
N PRO A 371 -24.96 57.23 -10.20
CA PRO A 371 -25.13 56.21 -11.22
C PRO A 371 -24.91 54.80 -10.66
N ASP A 372 -25.45 53.81 -11.37
CA ASP A 372 -25.16 52.40 -11.09
C ASP A 372 -23.77 52.02 -11.64
N TYR A 373 -22.75 52.43 -10.89
CA TYR A 373 -21.37 52.11 -11.18
C TYR A 373 -21.10 50.60 -11.18
N TRP A 374 -21.89 49.80 -10.47
CA TRP A 374 -21.72 48.35 -10.44
C TRP A 374 -22.19 47.70 -11.74
N HIS A 375 -23.35 48.11 -12.25
CA HIS A 375 -23.81 47.71 -13.57
C HIS A 375 -22.79 48.13 -14.64
N PHE A 376 -22.34 49.39 -14.61
CA PHE A 376 -21.33 49.89 -15.54
C PHE A 376 -20.03 49.04 -15.53
N LEU A 377 -19.47 48.75 -14.37
CA LEU A 377 -18.28 47.89 -14.26
C LEU A 377 -18.52 46.47 -14.79
N THR A 378 -19.70 45.91 -14.53
CA THR A 378 -20.10 44.57 -15.00
C THR A 378 -20.23 44.53 -16.53
N GLU A 379 -20.81 45.56 -17.14
CA GLU A 379 -20.91 45.71 -18.59
C GLU A 379 -19.52 45.78 -19.23
N LEU A 380 -18.62 46.61 -18.70
CA LEU A 380 -17.25 46.76 -19.22
C LEU A 380 -16.42 45.49 -19.03
N ALA A 381 -16.62 44.76 -17.93
CA ALA A 381 -16.02 43.44 -17.74
C ALA A 381 -16.50 42.45 -18.80
N GLY A 382 -17.82 42.39 -19.07
CA GLY A 382 -18.39 41.53 -20.11
C GLY A 382 -17.92 41.89 -21.53
N VAL A 383 -17.70 43.17 -21.82
CA VAL A 383 -17.08 43.63 -23.08
C VAL A 383 -15.66 43.08 -23.22
N ARG A 384 -14.84 43.20 -22.17
CA ARG A 384 -13.45 42.66 -22.18
C ARG A 384 -13.42 41.15 -22.30
N GLU A 385 -14.34 40.45 -21.64
CA GLU A 385 -14.47 39.00 -21.74
C GLU A 385 -14.83 38.56 -23.16
N THR A 386 -15.79 39.23 -23.79
CA THR A 386 -16.17 38.97 -25.20
C THR A 386 -14.97 39.15 -26.12
N ALA A 387 -14.19 40.22 -25.95
CA ALA A 387 -12.96 40.46 -26.71
C ALA A 387 -11.94 39.32 -26.50
N ALA A 388 -11.73 38.88 -25.26
CA ALA A 388 -10.81 37.80 -24.93
C ALA A 388 -11.26 36.45 -25.52
N GLN A 389 -12.56 36.14 -25.50
CA GLN A 389 -13.13 34.93 -26.11
C GLN A 389 -12.89 34.91 -27.63
N VAL A 390 -13.10 36.04 -28.31
CA VAL A 390 -12.83 36.17 -29.76
C VAL A 390 -11.35 36.01 -30.07
N VAL A 391 -10.45 36.60 -29.28
CA VAL A 391 -8.99 36.36 -29.42
C VAL A 391 -8.66 34.89 -29.24
N GLY A 392 -9.30 34.22 -28.27
CA GLY A 392 -9.17 32.77 -28.05
C GLY A 392 -9.60 31.95 -29.27
N MET A 393 -10.76 32.26 -29.86
CA MET A 393 -11.25 31.61 -31.08
C MET A 393 -10.29 31.80 -32.25
N ILE A 394 -9.83 33.03 -32.50
CA ILE A 394 -8.90 33.32 -33.61
C ILE A 394 -7.59 32.54 -33.44
N ARG A 395 -7.03 32.52 -32.22
CA ARG A 395 -5.80 31.77 -31.94
C ARG A 395 -5.99 30.26 -32.05
N GLY A 396 -7.15 29.74 -31.66
CA GLY A 396 -7.53 28.33 -31.84
C GLY A 396 -7.63 27.96 -33.33
N ASP A 397 -8.28 28.79 -34.13
CA ASP A 397 -8.41 28.61 -35.58
C ASP A 397 -7.03 28.65 -36.29
N ILE A 398 -6.13 29.53 -35.86
CA ILE A 398 -4.76 29.61 -36.37
C ILE A 398 -3.93 28.37 -35.95
N GLY A 399 -4.15 27.86 -34.74
CA GLY A 399 -3.47 26.68 -34.20
C GLY A 399 -3.94 25.35 -34.81
N GLY A 400 -5.19 25.27 -35.25
CA GLY A 400 -5.76 24.09 -35.93
C GLY A 400 -5.56 24.06 -37.45
N HIS A 401 -4.92 25.09 -38.03
CA HIS A 401 -4.56 25.16 -39.47
C HIS A 401 -3.05 24.94 -39.71
N ARG A 402 -2.35 24.35 -38.73
CA ARG A 402 -1.04 23.71 -38.88
C ARG A 402 -1.21 22.21 -38.65
#